data_AF-A0A925F5F5-F1
#
_entry.id   AF-A0A925F5F5-F1
#
_cell.length_a   1.000
_cell.length_b   1.000
_cell.length_c   1.000
_cell.angle_alpha   90.00
_cell.angle_beta   90.00
_cell.angle_gamma   90.00
#
_symmetry.space_group_name_H-M   'P 1'
#
loop_
_entity.id
_entity.type
_entity.pdbx_description
1 polymer ?
#
loop_
_entity_poly.entity_id
_entity_poly.type
_entity_poly.pdbx_seq_one_letter_code
_entity_poly.pdbx_strand_id
1 'polypeptide(L)'
;YYSQYGSLLADQRGFGAVEAYQKAIVFYLQTGDTTNAGIVYNKLGYFYLKAQDKVPEAFRAFKRALILIRKQRGDLDMEALILSNLGYCYERQGAYKTAFNYYQRSLNTFPIHFTDSLPERNPPGTVIRLAYSKESLLSVIQDKADAWLAWAKSSGNRAHLHHALATYRTADQMIDFMRWEHTGEESKRFWREKTHRLYENAIETCHRLNRPEDAFYFFEKSRAALLSDRLNELGASQLLNPADQKREADLQKTVGELRQKVGEAKPGDKTGDSLRQALLSEEETQTSFVRSLETRNPAYFRYRYDTSAVRLQTVREKLLTEGQTLLEYFVGDSAVYALTVTATSAKLTRLAVKDYAQTTRQLLTLSADAAALNQRFPAFLKTSHQLFRELFAPLGVPKGRVIVSPDGAILPLELLSRSPSRPDWLLRDYAFSYTYSAQFLIKQASRRPLVSGSFLGLAPVSFASGQPSLGGSDASLSTLGGGFFSPTLLSGSTATKRAFLRELPRHRVALLYAHAQADSSGREPEIFF
;
A
#
# COMPACT_ATOMS: atom_id res chain seq x y z
N TYR A 1 30.29 15.69 8.12
CA TYR A 1 29.59 16.78 8.83
C TYR A 1 28.78 17.67 7.87
N TYR A 2 29.39 18.56 7.07
CA TYR A 2 28.65 19.52 6.23
C TYR A 2 27.65 18.90 5.23
N SER A 3 27.95 17.72 4.66
CA SER A 3 27.01 17.00 3.77
C SER A 3 25.76 16.49 4.49
N GLN A 4 25.91 15.92 5.69
CA GLN A 4 24.81 15.46 6.52
C GLN A 4 24.00 16.64 7.07
N TYR A 5 24.67 17.73 7.47
CA TYR A 5 24.01 18.96 7.89
C TYR A 5 23.21 19.59 6.75
N GLY A 6 23.75 19.60 5.52
CA GLY A 6 23.00 20.05 4.34
C GLY A 6 21.76 19.20 4.05
N SER A 7 21.85 17.87 4.20
CA SER A 7 20.67 16.98 4.09
C SER A 7 19.63 17.27 5.17
N LEU A 8 20.05 17.44 6.42
CA LEU A 8 19.13 17.80 7.52
C LEU A 8 18.43 19.13 7.27
N LEU A 9 19.15 20.15 6.80
CA LEU A 9 18.58 21.46 6.48
C LEU A 9 17.65 21.39 5.27
N ALA A 10 17.96 20.56 4.28
CA ALA A 10 17.08 20.35 3.13
C ALA A 10 15.72 19.78 3.56
N ASP A 11 15.71 18.89 4.55
CA ASP A 11 14.49 18.30 5.10
C ASP A 11 13.71 19.28 6.01
N GLN A 12 14.39 20.25 6.66
CA GLN A 12 13.82 21.23 7.59
C GLN A 12 13.61 22.64 6.97
N ARG A 13 12.91 22.74 5.83
CA ARG A 13 12.55 24.01 5.15
C ARG A 13 13.71 24.77 4.46
N GLY A 14 14.89 24.16 4.32
CA GLY A 14 15.86 24.50 3.27
C GLY A 14 16.78 25.71 3.48
N PHE A 15 16.63 26.48 4.57
CA PHE A 15 17.54 27.61 4.85
C PHE A 15 18.97 27.11 5.13
N GLY A 16 19.96 27.66 4.42
CA GLY A 16 21.38 27.29 4.58
C GLY A 16 21.81 25.98 3.91
N ALA A 17 20.90 25.18 3.36
CA ALA A 17 21.23 23.88 2.74
C ALA A 17 22.21 24.03 1.56
N VAL A 18 22.01 25.03 0.71
CA VAL A 18 22.90 25.32 -0.42
C VAL A 18 24.31 25.66 0.05
N GLU A 19 24.44 26.51 1.07
CA GLU A 19 25.74 26.91 1.61
C GLU A 19 26.47 25.72 2.25
N ALA A 20 25.74 24.89 3.00
CA ALA A 20 26.28 23.68 3.60
C ALA A 20 26.80 22.70 2.53
N TYR A 21 26.04 22.48 1.45
CA TYR A 21 26.48 21.65 0.33
C TYR A 21 27.68 22.27 -0.41
N GLN A 22 27.70 23.58 -0.64
CA GLN A 22 28.83 24.25 -1.26
C GLN A 22 30.11 24.12 -0.43
N LYS A 23 30.04 24.30 0.90
CA LYS A 23 31.17 24.09 1.81
C LYS A 23 31.67 22.64 1.76
N ALA A 24 30.76 21.66 1.78
CA ALA A 24 31.11 20.25 1.65
C ALA A 24 31.80 19.93 0.31
N ILE A 25 31.29 20.48 -0.80
CA ILE A 25 31.88 20.32 -2.13
C ILE A 25 33.31 20.87 -2.16
N VAL A 26 33.53 22.09 -1.66
CA VAL A 26 34.86 22.71 -1.62
C VAL A 26 35.83 21.84 -0.83
N PHE A 27 35.43 21.36 0.34
CA PHE A 27 36.23 20.47 1.17
C PHE A 27 36.63 19.20 0.42
N TYR A 28 35.66 18.46 -0.16
CA TYR A 28 35.95 17.21 -0.85
C TYR A 28 36.83 17.41 -2.10
N LEU A 29 36.65 18.52 -2.83
CA LEU A 29 37.52 18.85 -3.96
C LEU A 29 38.95 19.19 -3.52
N GLN A 30 39.12 19.89 -2.39
CA GLN A 30 40.44 20.19 -1.83
C GLN A 30 41.17 18.95 -1.34
N THR A 31 40.44 17.96 -0.81
CA THR A 31 41.01 16.68 -0.37
C THR A 31 41.16 15.66 -1.51
N GLY A 32 40.82 16.01 -2.76
CA GLY A 32 40.90 15.11 -3.92
C GLY A 32 39.83 14.01 -3.97
N ASP A 33 38.83 14.06 -3.09
CA ASP A 33 37.73 13.09 -3.02
C ASP A 33 36.62 13.45 -4.02
N THR A 34 36.85 13.12 -5.29
CA THR A 34 35.89 13.46 -6.35
C THR A 34 34.58 12.68 -6.23
N THR A 35 34.60 11.48 -5.62
CA THR A 35 33.40 10.66 -5.45
C THR A 35 32.41 11.32 -4.50
N ASN A 36 32.85 11.69 -3.30
CA ASN A 36 31.98 12.38 -2.35
C ASN A 36 31.60 13.78 -2.83
N ALA A 37 32.49 14.50 -3.52
CA ALA A 37 32.13 15.76 -4.17
C ALA A 37 30.98 15.56 -5.18
N GLY A 38 31.04 14.50 -5.99
CA GLY A 38 29.99 14.12 -6.94
C GLY A 38 28.65 13.81 -6.26
N ILE A 39 28.66 13.03 -5.18
CA ILE A 39 27.47 12.72 -4.38
C ILE A 39 26.82 14.01 -3.85
N VAL A 40 27.63 14.93 -3.29
CA VAL A 40 27.10 16.20 -2.77
C VAL A 40 26.57 17.10 -3.89
N TYR A 41 27.22 17.14 -5.05
CA TYR A 41 26.67 17.83 -6.23
C TYR A 41 25.32 17.25 -6.67
N ASN A 42 25.14 15.93 -6.61
CA ASN A 42 23.86 15.32 -6.91
C ASN A 42 22.79 15.72 -5.88
N LYS A 43 23.11 15.70 -4.58
CA LYS A 43 22.19 16.17 -3.53
C LYS A 43 21.78 17.63 -3.72
N LEU A 44 22.75 18.49 -4.04
CA LEU A 44 22.50 19.90 -4.35
C LEU A 44 21.59 20.06 -5.58
N GLY A 45 21.83 19.28 -6.64
CA GLY A 45 20.99 19.28 -7.83
C GLY A 45 19.55 18.86 -7.52
N TYR A 46 19.37 17.81 -6.72
CA TYR A 46 18.06 17.35 -6.27
C TYR A 46 17.34 18.42 -5.44
N PHE A 47 18.05 19.09 -4.53
CA PHE A 47 17.50 20.19 -3.73
C PHE A 47 17.05 21.37 -4.62
N TYR A 48 17.86 21.78 -5.60
CA TYR A 48 17.44 22.81 -6.56
C TYR A 48 16.18 22.42 -7.31
N LEU A 49 16.08 21.16 -7.73
CA LEU A 49 14.99 20.64 -8.53
C LEU A 49 13.68 20.50 -7.75
N LYS A 50 13.73 19.96 -6.53
CA LYS A 50 12.54 19.61 -5.74
C LYS A 50 12.11 20.71 -4.75
N ALA A 51 13.05 21.40 -4.13
CA ALA A 51 12.75 22.40 -3.11
C ALA A 51 12.69 23.83 -3.65
N GLN A 52 13.44 24.15 -4.72
CA GLN A 52 13.52 25.51 -5.27
C GLN A 52 12.97 25.66 -6.70
N ASP A 53 12.58 24.55 -7.33
CA ASP A 53 12.14 24.49 -8.73
C ASP A 53 13.12 25.11 -9.76
N LYS A 54 14.42 25.11 -9.43
CA LYS A 54 15.50 25.69 -10.23
C LYS A 54 16.11 24.65 -11.18
N VAL A 55 15.40 24.34 -12.27
CA VAL A 55 15.80 23.32 -13.24
C VAL A 55 17.19 23.59 -13.87
N PRO A 56 17.56 24.82 -14.30
CA PRO A 56 18.88 25.09 -14.89
C PRO A 56 20.06 24.89 -13.92
N GLU A 57 19.90 25.27 -12.65
CA GLU A 57 20.87 25.06 -11.58
C GLU A 57 21.02 23.57 -11.28
N ALA A 58 19.90 22.85 -11.15
CA ALA A 58 19.88 21.41 -10.94
C ALA A 58 20.65 20.67 -12.03
N PHE A 59 20.35 20.99 -13.30
CA PHE A 59 21.03 20.41 -14.45
C PHE A 59 22.55 20.64 -14.43
N ARG A 60 23.01 21.86 -14.10
CA ARG A 60 24.44 22.18 -13.96
C ARG A 60 25.09 21.36 -12.83
N ALA A 61 24.41 21.24 -11.69
CA ALA A 61 24.89 20.46 -10.55
C ALA A 61 25.00 18.96 -10.90
N PHE A 62 23.97 18.38 -11.52
CA PHE A 62 23.99 16.97 -11.96
C PHE A 62 25.05 16.70 -13.02
N LYS A 63 25.27 17.61 -13.98
CA LYS A 63 26.36 17.47 -14.95
C LYS A 63 27.73 17.45 -14.28
N ARG A 64 27.96 18.31 -13.28
CA ARG A 64 29.21 18.29 -12.49
C ARG A 64 29.33 17.00 -11.69
N ALA A 65 28.25 16.54 -11.05
CA ALA A 65 28.21 15.27 -10.35
C ALA A 65 28.64 14.11 -11.26
N LEU A 66 28.05 14.03 -12.46
CA LEU A 66 28.34 12.97 -13.43
C LEU A 66 29.82 12.94 -13.85
N ILE A 67 30.41 14.12 -14.09
CA ILE A 67 31.83 14.23 -14.44
C ILE A 67 32.70 13.71 -13.29
N LEU A 68 32.38 14.09 -12.05
CA LEU A 68 33.20 13.73 -10.89
C LEU A 68 33.09 12.24 -10.52
N ILE A 69 31.89 11.67 -10.56
CA ILE A 69 31.67 10.23 -10.29
C ILE A 69 32.41 9.36 -11.33
N ARG A 70 32.40 9.76 -12.60
CA ARG A 70 33.08 9.02 -13.67
C ARG A 70 34.61 9.07 -13.60
N LYS A 71 35.20 10.08 -12.93
CA LYS A 71 36.67 10.21 -12.84
C LYS A 71 37.33 9.04 -12.12
N GLN A 72 36.69 8.48 -11.09
CA GLN A 72 37.26 7.39 -10.28
C GLN A 72 36.66 6.01 -10.63
N ARG A 73 35.79 5.91 -11.66
CA ARG A 73 35.13 4.69 -12.17
C ARG A 73 34.54 3.77 -11.07
N GLY A 74 34.09 4.33 -9.95
CA GLY A 74 33.83 3.56 -8.73
C GLY A 74 32.36 3.27 -8.39
N ASP A 75 31.42 4.15 -8.75
CA ASP A 75 30.04 4.09 -8.23
C ASP A 75 29.01 4.13 -9.37
N LEU A 76 28.68 2.95 -9.89
CA LEU A 76 27.72 2.76 -10.97
C LEU A 76 26.28 3.08 -10.54
N ASP A 77 25.94 2.84 -9.27
CA ASP A 77 24.60 3.12 -8.75
C ASP A 77 24.37 4.64 -8.67
N MET A 78 25.36 5.38 -8.15
CA MET A 78 25.32 6.84 -8.13
C MET A 78 25.36 7.42 -9.55
N GLU A 79 26.16 6.85 -10.46
CA GLU A 79 26.13 7.25 -11.88
C GLU A 79 24.73 7.07 -12.48
N ALA A 80 24.10 5.91 -12.26
CA ALA A 80 22.76 5.62 -12.74
C ALA A 80 21.73 6.61 -12.17
N LEU A 81 21.79 6.92 -10.88
CA LEU A 81 20.90 7.92 -10.26
C LEU A 81 21.10 9.33 -10.85
N ILE A 82 22.34 9.76 -11.07
CA ILE A 82 22.62 11.08 -11.68
C ILE A 82 22.06 11.13 -13.11
N LEU A 83 22.18 10.04 -13.89
CA LEU A 83 21.60 9.94 -15.22
C LEU A 83 20.07 10.05 -15.17
N SER A 84 19.40 9.37 -14.23
CA SER A 84 17.95 9.50 -14.03
C SER A 84 17.55 10.94 -13.69
N ASN A 85 18.28 11.60 -12.79
CA ASN A 85 18.05 12.99 -12.41
C ASN A 85 18.23 13.97 -13.58
N LEU A 86 19.20 13.72 -14.47
CA LEU A 86 19.32 14.46 -15.72
C LEU A 86 18.13 14.21 -16.66
N GLY A 87 17.66 12.97 -16.73
CA GLY A 87 16.42 12.60 -17.44
C GLY A 87 15.22 13.39 -16.95
N TYR A 88 15.03 13.46 -15.63
CA TYR A 88 13.97 14.25 -15.01
C TYR A 88 14.09 15.75 -15.29
N CYS A 89 15.31 16.30 -15.37
CA CYS A 89 15.50 17.71 -15.78
C CYS A 89 14.99 17.96 -17.21
N TYR A 90 15.19 17.02 -18.13
CA TYR A 90 14.65 17.11 -19.50
C TYR A 90 13.15 16.90 -19.54
N GLU A 91 12.61 15.98 -18.72
CA GLU A 91 11.17 15.77 -18.56
C GLU A 91 10.47 17.07 -18.15
N ARG A 92 11.02 17.76 -17.14
CA ARG A 92 10.52 19.07 -16.67
C ARG A 92 10.51 20.16 -17.74
N GLN A 93 11.33 20.01 -18.78
CA GLN A 93 11.39 20.92 -19.93
C GLN A 93 10.51 20.45 -21.11
N GLY A 94 9.78 19.33 -20.96
CA GLY A 94 8.98 18.71 -22.02
C GLY A 94 9.80 17.93 -23.05
N ALA A 95 11.12 17.79 -22.87
CA ALA A 95 12.03 17.09 -23.77
C ALA A 95 12.02 15.57 -23.52
N TYR A 96 10.83 14.95 -23.60
CA TYR A 96 10.60 13.56 -23.21
C TYR A 96 11.50 12.55 -23.92
N LYS A 97 11.73 12.67 -25.23
CA LYS A 97 12.62 11.75 -25.98
C LYS A 97 14.03 11.72 -25.39
N THR A 98 14.56 12.89 -25.04
CA THR A 98 15.87 13.00 -24.39
C THR A 98 15.82 12.45 -22.98
N ALA A 99 14.76 12.75 -22.22
CA ALA A 99 14.56 12.20 -20.88
C ALA A 99 14.61 10.66 -20.87
N PHE A 100 13.89 10.01 -21.79
CA PHE A 100 13.90 8.56 -21.92
C PHE A 100 15.24 7.98 -22.32
N ASN A 101 16.03 8.67 -23.15
CA ASN A 101 17.41 8.25 -23.43
C ASN A 101 18.24 8.21 -22.14
N TYR A 102 18.09 9.22 -21.27
CA TYR A 102 18.77 9.25 -19.97
C TYR A 102 18.27 8.18 -19.00
N TYR A 103 16.95 7.95 -18.91
CA TYR A 103 16.41 6.86 -18.09
C TYR A 103 16.88 5.49 -18.58
N GLN A 104 16.89 5.27 -19.89
CA GLN A 104 17.35 3.99 -20.46
C GLN A 104 18.84 3.77 -20.19
N ARG A 105 19.67 4.82 -20.36
CA ARG A 105 21.09 4.76 -19.99
C ARG A 105 21.30 4.52 -18.50
N SER A 106 20.47 5.12 -17.63
CA SER A 106 20.51 4.85 -16.19
C SER A 106 20.23 3.38 -15.90
N LEU A 107 19.16 2.80 -16.46
CA LEU A 107 18.84 1.38 -16.33
C LEU A 107 19.99 0.47 -16.80
N ASN A 108 20.64 0.82 -17.91
CA ASN A 108 21.78 0.07 -18.45
C ASN A 108 23.09 0.28 -17.67
N THR A 109 23.16 1.30 -16.81
CA THR A 109 24.35 1.57 -15.98
C THR A 109 24.34 0.73 -14.70
N PHE A 110 23.16 0.40 -14.17
CA PHE A 110 23.06 -0.51 -13.03
C PHE A 110 23.76 -1.85 -13.32
N PRO A 111 24.42 -2.46 -12.33
CA PRO A 111 25.12 -3.74 -12.49
C PRO A 111 24.14 -4.93 -12.50
N ILE A 112 23.17 -4.89 -13.42
CA ILE A 112 22.09 -5.88 -13.58
C ILE A 112 22.11 -6.54 -14.96
N HIS A 113 23.13 -6.28 -15.79
CA HIS A 113 23.28 -6.86 -17.14
C HIS A 113 22.09 -6.62 -18.10
N PHE A 114 21.38 -5.51 -17.91
CA PHE A 114 20.37 -5.03 -18.85
C PHE A 114 21.00 -4.06 -19.85
N THR A 115 20.84 -4.29 -21.15
CA THR A 115 21.56 -3.56 -22.22
C THR A 115 20.67 -3.03 -23.33
N ASP A 116 19.34 -3.06 -23.15
CA ASP A 116 18.40 -2.61 -24.18
C ASP A 116 18.46 -1.09 -24.35
N SER A 117 18.41 -0.60 -25.59
CA SER A 117 18.48 0.84 -25.90
C SER A 117 17.13 1.49 -26.15
N LEU A 118 16.06 0.69 -26.27
CA LEU A 118 14.72 1.17 -26.58
C LEU A 118 14.03 1.71 -25.32
N PRO A 119 13.52 2.96 -25.33
CA PRO A 119 12.79 3.57 -24.21
C PRO A 119 11.64 2.73 -23.64
N GLU A 120 10.93 1.97 -24.48
CA GLU A 120 9.79 1.17 -24.08
C GLU A 120 10.16 -0.13 -23.37
N ARG A 121 11.44 -0.52 -23.39
CA ARG A 121 11.92 -1.78 -22.81
C ARG A 121 12.28 -1.59 -21.35
N ASN A 122 11.77 -2.48 -20.50
CA ASN A 122 12.05 -2.51 -19.07
C ASN A 122 12.86 -3.77 -18.73
N PRO A 123 13.73 -3.72 -17.71
CA PRO A 123 14.42 -4.91 -17.25
C PRO A 123 13.40 -5.95 -16.75
N PRO A 124 13.56 -7.24 -17.11
CA PRO A 124 12.63 -8.28 -16.68
C PRO A 124 12.75 -8.57 -15.18
N GLY A 125 11.71 -9.17 -14.59
CA GLY A 125 11.67 -9.54 -13.17
C GLY A 125 12.87 -10.36 -12.70
N THR A 126 13.36 -11.27 -13.55
CA THR A 126 14.55 -12.10 -13.28
C THR A 126 15.83 -11.30 -13.10
N VAL A 127 15.91 -10.12 -13.71
CA VAL A 127 17.07 -9.23 -13.69
C VAL A 127 16.97 -8.25 -12.51
N ILE A 128 15.83 -7.58 -12.35
CA ILE A 128 15.66 -6.56 -11.29
C ILE A 128 15.74 -7.17 -9.89
N ARG A 129 15.34 -8.44 -9.72
CA ARG A 129 15.48 -9.18 -8.45
C ARG A 129 16.92 -9.21 -7.95
N LEU A 130 17.89 -9.27 -8.86
CA LEU A 130 19.31 -9.39 -8.54
C LEU A 130 19.98 -8.05 -8.27
N ALA A 131 19.24 -6.93 -8.37
CA ALA A 131 19.81 -5.62 -8.12
C ALA A 131 20.25 -5.50 -6.66
N TYR A 132 21.48 -5.01 -6.48
CA TYR A 132 22.01 -4.65 -5.17
C TYR A 132 21.29 -3.40 -4.64
N SER A 133 21.36 -2.29 -5.40
CA SER A 133 20.71 -1.02 -5.06
C SER A 133 19.24 -0.99 -5.48
N LYS A 134 18.42 -1.82 -4.83
CA LYS A 134 17.01 -2.00 -5.17
C LYS A 134 16.17 -0.73 -5.10
N GLU A 135 16.40 0.09 -4.08
CA GLU A 135 15.68 1.36 -3.91
C GLU A 135 15.98 2.35 -5.03
N SER A 136 17.27 2.50 -5.37
CA SER A 136 17.72 3.35 -6.45
C SER A 136 17.14 2.91 -7.78
N LEU A 137 17.18 1.60 -8.07
CA LEU A 137 16.59 1.05 -9.29
C LEU A 137 15.07 1.25 -9.34
N LEU A 138 14.35 1.03 -8.22
CA LEU A 138 12.93 1.32 -8.13
C LEU A 138 12.62 2.79 -8.45
N SER A 139 13.40 3.72 -7.89
CA SER A 139 13.24 5.16 -8.17
C SER A 139 13.35 5.46 -9.67
N VAL A 140 14.33 4.88 -10.35
CA VAL A 140 14.52 5.09 -11.80
C VAL A 140 13.39 4.49 -12.62
N ILE A 141 12.94 3.28 -12.28
CA ILE A 141 11.79 2.65 -12.96
C ILE A 141 10.54 3.49 -12.75
N GLN A 142 10.33 4.02 -11.55
CA GLN A 142 9.21 4.89 -11.23
C GLN A 142 9.27 6.23 -11.97
N ASP A 143 10.42 6.91 -11.98
CA ASP A 143 10.61 8.16 -12.72
C ASP A 143 10.31 7.98 -14.21
N LYS A 144 10.79 6.86 -14.79
CA LYS A 144 10.48 6.50 -16.18
C LYS A 144 8.99 6.26 -16.42
N ALA A 145 8.29 5.60 -15.49
CA ALA A 145 6.84 5.37 -15.59
C ALA A 145 6.06 6.69 -15.47
N ASP A 146 6.43 7.53 -14.52
CA ASP A 146 5.84 8.85 -14.28
C ASP A 146 6.04 9.75 -15.52
N ALA A 147 7.22 9.71 -16.14
CA ALA A 147 7.50 10.42 -17.39
C ALA A 147 6.62 9.93 -18.56
N TRP A 148 6.36 8.62 -18.68
CA TRP A 148 5.45 8.08 -19.70
C TRP A 148 4.02 8.58 -19.49
N LEU A 149 3.55 8.57 -18.25
CA LEU A 149 2.24 9.09 -17.89
C LEU A 149 2.14 10.60 -18.17
N ALA A 150 3.16 11.38 -17.80
CA ALA A 150 3.21 12.82 -18.05
C ALA A 150 3.22 13.13 -19.55
N TRP A 151 3.99 12.38 -20.34
CA TRP A 151 4.00 12.54 -21.79
C TRP A 151 2.65 12.14 -22.42
N ALA A 152 2.02 11.08 -21.94
CA ALA A 152 0.69 10.69 -22.39
C ALA A 152 -0.35 11.78 -22.10
N LYS A 153 -0.29 12.42 -20.92
CA LYS A 153 -1.18 13.52 -20.52
C LYS A 153 -1.03 14.73 -21.45
N SER A 154 0.20 15.09 -21.82
CA SER A 154 0.46 16.26 -22.68
C SER A 154 0.24 15.99 -24.17
N SER A 155 0.55 14.77 -24.65
CA SER A 155 0.43 14.42 -26.07
C SER A 155 -0.92 13.82 -26.46
N GLY A 156 -1.70 13.32 -25.51
CA GLY A 156 -2.89 12.51 -25.77
C GLY A 156 -2.59 11.12 -26.36
N ASN A 157 -1.32 10.72 -26.48
CA ASN A 157 -0.95 9.45 -27.10
C ASN A 157 -1.21 8.28 -26.15
N ARG A 158 -2.16 7.43 -26.54
CA ARG A 158 -2.57 6.25 -25.78
C ARG A 158 -1.48 5.17 -25.71
N ALA A 159 -0.58 5.07 -26.69
CA ALA A 159 0.55 4.13 -26.64
C ALA A 159 1.49 4.43 -25.45
N HIS A 160 1.70 5.71 -25.13
CA HIS A 160 2.51 6.09 -23.96
C HIS A 160 1.90 5.60 -22.64
N LEU A 161 0.56 5.55 -22.53
CA LEU A 161 -0.10 4.96 -21.35
C LEU A 161 0.16 3.45 -21.23
N HIS A 162 0.26 2.72 -22.35
CA HIS A 162 0.63 1.30 -22.32
C HIS A 162 2.06 1.10 -21.83
N HIS A 163 3.00 1.97 -22.25
CA HIS A 163 4.36 1.95 -21.72
C HIS A 163 4.41 2.31 -20.23
N ALA A 164 3.69 3.35 -19.80
CA ALA A 164 3.55 3.70 -18.38
C ALA A 164 3.05 2.50 -17.56
N LEU A 165 1.96 1.86 -18.00
CA LEU A 165 1.38 0.70 -17.33
C LEU A 165 2.38 -0.46 -17.23
N ALA A 166 3.09 -0.78 -18.32
CA ALA A 166 4.12 -1.82 -18.32
C ALA A 166 5.26 -1.50 -17.35
N THR A 167 5.72 -0.25 -17.30
CA THR A 167 6.78 0.17 -16.38
C THR A 167 6.32 0.19 -14.93
N TYR A 168 5.08 0.59 -14.63
CA TYR A 168 4.51 0.47 -13.27
C TYR A 168 4.39 -0.99 -12.81
N ARG A 169 4.11 -1.93 -13.72
CA ARG A 169 4.14 -3.37 -13.39
C ARG A 169 5.54 -3.84 -13.01
N THR A 170 6.58 -3.37 -13.71
CA THR A 170 7.97 -3.65 -13.33
C THR A 170 8.32 -3.04 -11.98
N ALA A 171 7.87 -1.82 -11.69
CA ALA A 171 8.09 -1.17 -10.41
C ALA A 171 7.39 -1.91 -9.25
N ASP A 172 6.17 -2.40 -9.46
CA ASP A 172 5.43 -3.23 -8.50
C ASP A 172 6.11 -4.59 -8.25
N GLN A 173 6.63 -5.25 -9.30
CA GLN A 173 7.45 -6.46 -9.14
C GLN A 173 8.70 -6.20 -8.28
N MET A 174 9.32 -5.03 -8.46
CA MET A 174 10.45 -4.63 -7.64
C MET A 174 10.06 -4.44 -6.17
N ILE A 175 8.92 -3.81 -5.91
CA ILE A 175 8.36 -3.65 -4.56
C ILE A 175 8.11 -5.03 -3.93
N ASP A 176 7.57 -5.99 -4.68
CA ASP A 176 7.42 -7.36 -4.18
C ASP A 176 8.79 -7.93 -3.76
N PHE A 177 9.81 -7.89 -4.62
CA PHE A 177 11.14 -8.40 -4.23
C PHE A 177 11.68 -7.69 -2.98
N MET A 178 11.59 -6.37 -2.92
CA MET A 178 12.09 -5.62 -1.76
C MET A 178 11.35 -5.99 -0.46
N ARG A 179 10.03 -6.23 -0.52
CA ARG A 179 9.22 -6.65 0.63
C ARG A 179 9.56 -8.05 1.12
N TRP A 180 9.80 -8.98 0.20
CA TRP A 180 10.19 -10.36 0.57
C TRP A 180 11.56 -10.40 1.24
N GLU A 181 12.43 -9.49 0.83
CA GLU A 181 13.81 -9.39 1.27
C GLU A 181 14.00 -8.64 2.58
N HIS A 182 13.12 -7.66 2.87
CA HIS A 182 13.14 -6.92 4.13
C HIS A 182 12.37 -7.68 5.21
N THR A 183 13.11 -8.33 6.10
CA THR A 183 12.55 -9.11 7.22
C THR A 183 12.57 -8.34 8.55
N GLY A 184 12.92 -7.05 8.57
CA GLY A 184 13.07 -6.24 9.78
C GLY A 184 12.42 -4.86 9.73
N GLU A 185 11.72 -4.51 10.82
CA GLU A 185 11.32 -3.19 11.38
C GLU A 185 10.81 -2.04 10.48
N GLU A 186 10.74 -2.17 9.17
CA GLU A 186 10.13 -1.12 8.35
C GLU A 186 8.61 -1.11 8.56
N SER A 187 8.15 -0.11 9.31
CA SER A 187 6.73 0.02 9.63
C SER A 187 5.86 0.14 8.38
N LYS A 188 4.58 -0.26 8.50
CA LYS A 188 3.50 0.04 7.55
C LYS A 188 3.60 1.44 6.92
N ARG A 189 4.02 2.43 7.71
CA ARG A 189 4.16 3.83 7.28
C ARG A 189 5.21 3.97 6.19
N PHE A 190 6.35 3.31 6.31
CA PHE A 190 7.43 3.34 5.31
C PHE A 190 6.95 2.84 3.94
N TRP A 191 6.38 1.64 3.89
CA TRP A 191 5.90 1.07 2.64
C TRP A 191 4.76 1.87 2.03
N ARG A 192 3.88 2.46 2.86
CA ARG A 192 2.84 3.36 2.36
C ARG A 192 3.44 4.63 1.76
N GLU A 193 4.34 5.30 2.46
CA GLU A 193 5.01 6.52 1.97
C GLU A 193 5.77 6.26 0.65
N LYS A 194 6.45 5.11 0.54
CA LYS A 194 7.20 4.76 -0.67
C LYS A 194 6.32 4.40 -1.87
N THR A 195 5.21 3.69 -1.66
CA THR A 195 4.45 3.07 -2.77
C THR A 195 3.17 3.80 -3.15
N HIS A 196 2.65 4.69 -2.31
CA HIS A 196 1.35 5.34 -2.52
C HIS A 196 1.30 6.15 -3.82
N ARG A 197 2.28 7.02 -4.10
CA ARG A 197 2.37 7.77 -5.36
C ARG A 197 2.44 6.86 -6.59
N LEU A 198 3.18 5.76 -6.49
CA LEU A 198 3.33 4.79 -7.58
C LEU A 198 1.98 4.16 -7.92
N TYR A 199 1.24 3.69 -6.91
CA TYR A 199 -0.07 3.07 -7.13
C TYR A 199 -1.12 4.10 -7.58
N GLU A 200 -1.09 5.33 -7.08
CA GLU A 200 -1.97 6.39 -7.57
C GLU A 200 -1.79 6.61 -9.08
N ASN A 201 -0.56 6.78 -9.52
CA ASN A 201 -0.26 7.02 -10.93
C ASN A 201 -0.55 5.80 -11.81
N ALA A 202 -0.31 4.59 -11.30
CA ALA A 202 -0.67 3.35 -11.98
C ALA A 202 -2.20 3.23 -12.16
N ILE A 203 -2.98 3.54 -11.11
CA ILE A 203 -4.44 3.57 -11.15
C ILE A 203 -4.94 4.66 -12.11
N GLU A 204 -4.33 5.85 -12.10
CA GLU A 204 -4.65 6.91 -13.06
C GLU A 204 -4.40 6.45 -14.50
N THR A 205 -3.28 5.75 -14.74
CA THR A 205 -2.93 5.19 -16.04
C THR A 205 -4.00 4.20 -16.50
N CYS A 206 -4.45 3.31 -15.60
CA CYS A 206 -5.55 2.37 -15.87
C CYS A 206 -6.88 3.11 -16.16
N HIS A 207 -7.19 4.18 -15.44
CA HIS A 207 -8.38 5.02 -15.68
C HIS A 207 -8.34 5.63 -17.08
N ARG A 208 -7.22 6.25 -17.47
CA ARG A 208 -7.06 6.84 -18.81
C ARG A 208 -7.10 5.79 -19.93
N LEU A 209 -6.67 4.57 -19.63
CA LEU A 209 -6.80 3.42 -20.52
C LEU A 209 -8.19 2.78 -20.51
N ASN A 210 -9.11 3.15 -19.61
CA ASN A 210 -10.37 2.44 -19.40
C ASN A 210 -10.15 0.92 -19.18
N ARG A 211 -9.19 0.57 -18.31
CA ARG A 211 -8.80 -0.81 -17.96
C ARG A 211 -9.06 -1.11 -16.47
N PRO A 212 -10.32 -1.32 -16.06
CA PRO A 212 -10.67 -1.52 -14.65
C PRO A 212 -10.07 -2.80 -14.05
N GLU A 213 -9.84 -3.84 -14.86
CA GLU A 213 -9.17 -5.08 -14.43
C GLU A 213 -7.73 -4.84 -13.97
N ASP A 214 -6.99 -3.98 -14.69
CA ASP A 214 -5.64 -3.60 -14.29
C ASP A 214 -5.63 -2.67 -13.10
N ALA A 215 -6.65 -1.80 -12.98
CA ALA A 215 -6.80 -0.98 -11.80
C ALA A 215 -7.06 -1.84 -10.56
N PHE A 216 -7.95 -2.83 -10.65
CA PHE A 216 -8.22 -3.78 -9.56
C PHE A 216 -6.93 -4.40 -9.03
N TYR A 217 -6.01 -4.79 -9.92
CA TYR A 217 -4.70 -5.27 -9.51
C TYR A 217 -3.95 -4.29 -8.60
N PHE A 218 -3.85 -3.01 -9.00
CA PHE A 218 -3.12 -2.01 -8.22
C PHE A 218 -3.85 -1.60 -6.94
N PHE A 219 -5.19 -1.61 -6.94
CA PHE A 219 -5.98 -1.46 -5.70
C PHE A 219 -5.61 -2.55 -4.69
N GLU A 220 -5.62 -3.82 -5.11
CA GLU A 220 -5.28 -4.94 -4.22
C GLU A 220 -3.79 -4.92 -3.80
N LYS A 221 -2.88 -4.57 -4.71
CA LYS A 221 -1.45 -4.43 -4.39
C LYS A 221 -1.16 -3.30 -3.39
N SER A 222 -1.87 -2.18 -3.49
CA SER A 222 -1.75 -1.07 -2.54
C SER A 222 -2.14 -1.45 -1.12
N ARG A 223 -2.97 -2.49 -0.96
CA ARG A 223 -3.46 -3.01 0.34
C ARG A 223 -2.68 -4.21 0.85
N ALA A 224 -1.91 -4.87 -0.02
CA ALA A 224 -1.21 -6.11 0.31
C ALA A 224 -0.26 -5.96 1.51
N ALA A 225 0.48 -4.85 1.63
CA ALA A 225 1.35 -4.61 2.79
C ALA A 225 0.57 -4.50 4.11
N LEU A 226 -0.49 -3.67 4.11
CA LEU A 226 -1.37 -3.52 5.28
C LEU A 226 -1.98 -4.86 5.71
N LEU A 227 -2.39 -5.67 4.74
CA LEU A 227 -3.01 -6.96 4.98
C LEU A 227 -2.00 -7.99 5.49
N SER A 228 -0.82 -8.07 4.88
CA SER A 228 0.23 -9.02 5.27
C SER A 228 0.71 -8.75 6.69
N ASP A 229 0.90 -7.50 7.08
CA ASP A 229 1.39 -7.14 8.41
C ASP A 229 0.37 -7.43 9.50
N ARG A 230 -0.91 -7.06 9.32
CA ARG A 230 -1.97 -7.41 10.29
C ARG A 230 -2.18 -8.91 10.40
N LEU A 231 -1.95 -9.67 9.33
CA LEU A 231 -2.02 -11.13 9.37
C LEU A 231 -0.77 -11.77 9.99
N ASN A 232 0.40 -11.14 9.85
CA ASN A 232 1.65 -11.55 10.50
C ASN A 232 1.61 -11.30 12.02
N GLU A 233 1.09 -10.15 12.46
CA GLU A 233 0.88 -9.79 13.87
C GLU A 233 -0.08 -10.74 14.61
N LEU A 234 -0.98 -11.42 13.88
CA LEU A 234 -1.88 -12.45 14.43
C LEU A 234 -1.17 -13.80 14.69
N GLY A 235 0.16 -13.82 14.76
CA GLY A 235 0.94 -14.99 15.18
C GLY A 235 1.31 -15.95 14.04
N ALA A 236 1.47 -15.46 12.81
CA ALA A 236 1.80 -16.33 11.67
C ALA A 236 3.09 -17.15 11.88
N SER A 237 4.10 -16.59 12.57
CA SER A 237 5.33 -17.32 12.92
C SER A 237 5.07 -18.57 13.78
N GLN A 238 4.04 -18.55 14.63
CA GLN A 238 3.63 -19.71 15.44
C GLN A 238 3.03 -20.84 14.61
N LEU A 239 2.69 -20.59 13.34
CA LEU A 239 2.20 -21.63 12.43
C LEU A 239 3.32 -22.52 11.91
N LEU A 240 4.59 -22.07 11.92
CA LEU A 240 5.73 -22.87 11.52
C LEU A 240 6.19 -23.80 12.66
N ASN A 241 6.68 -24.98 12.28
CA ASN A 241 7.42 -25.83 13.23
C ASN A 241 8.82 -25.21 13.53
N PRO A 242 9.45 -25.56 14.66
CA PRO A 242 10.74 -24.97 15.06
C PRO A 242 11.88 -25.17 14.04
N ALA A 243 11.86 -26.27 13.27
CA ALA A 243 12.89 -26.54 12.27
C ALA A 243 12.78 -25.60 11.07
N ASP A 244 11.56 -25.36 10.57
CA ASP A 244 11.30 -24.42 9.48
C ASP A 244 11.54 -22.97 9.94
N GLN A 245 11.17 -22.61 11.17
CA GLN A 245 11.50 -21.30 11.75
C GLN A 245 13.02 -21.06 11.75
N LYS A 246 13.78 -22.04 12.24
CA LYS A 246 15.24 -21.95 12.27
C LYS A 246 15.83 -21.89 10.87
N ARG A 247 15.36 -22.73 9.95
CA ARG A 247 15.85 -22.74 8.57
C ARG A 247 15.58 -21.41 7.85
N GLU A 248 14.40 -20.83 8.05
CA GLU A 248 14.06 -19.52 7.52
C GLU A 248 14.99 -18.44 8.08
N ALA A 249 15.20 -18.41 9.39
CA ALA A 249 16.08 -17.44 10.05
C ALA A 249 17.55 -17.58 9.60
N ASP A 250 18.05 -18.81 9.46
CA ASP A 250 19.41 -19.07 8.99
C ASP A 250 19.60 -18.58 7.55
N LEU A 251 18.66 -18.90 6.64
CA LEU A 251 18.69 -18.44 5.24
C LEU A 251 18.64 -16.91 5.15
N GLN A 252 17.76 -16.27 5.93
CA GLN A 252 17.67 -14.81 5.99
C GLN A 252 18.98 -14.17 6.45
N LYS A 253 19.60 -14.74 7.49
CA LYS A 253 20.89 -14.26 8.01
C LYS A 253 21.99 -14.41 6.96
N THR A 254 22.11 -15.58 6.34
CA THR A 254 23.14 -15.84 5.31
C THR A 254 22.98 -14.92 4.10
N VAL A 255 21.76 -14.74 3.60
CA VAL A 255 21.48 -13.80 2.49
C VAL A 255 21.81 -12.37 2.89
N GLY A 256 21.44 -11.94 4.10
CA GLY A 256 21.76 -10.61 4.63
C GLY A 256 23.27 -10.34 4.71
N GLU A 257 24.04 -11.29 5.26
CA GLU A 257 25.51 -11.19 5.35
C GLU A 257 26.17 -11.18 3.97
N LEU A 258 25.73 -12.03 3.05
CA LEU A 258 26.25 -12.07 1.68
C LEU A 258 25.98 -10.77 0.94
N ARG A 259 24.78 -10.19 1.10
CA ARG A 259 24.45 -8.88 0.51
C ARG A 259 25.34 -7.78 1.04
N GLN A 260 25.57 -7.73 2.35
CA GLN A 260 26.48 -6.75 2.92
C GLN A 260 27.88 -6.86 2.30
N LYS A 261 28.42 -8.08 2.22
CA LYS A 261 29.73 -8.34 1.61
C LYS A 261 29.78 -7.98 0.12
N VAL A 262 28.72 -8.29 -0.64
CA VAL A 262 28.60 -7.89 -2.05
C VAL A 262 28.60 -6.36 -2.18
N GLY A 263 27.97 -5.65 -1.24
CA GLY A 263 27.95 -4.19 -1.19
C GLY A 263 29.30 -3.54 -0.90
N GLU A 264 30.11 -4.20 -0.07
CA GLU A 264 31.47 -3.74 0.28
C GLU A 264 32.50 -4.06 -0.83
N ALA A 265 32.17 -4.97 -1.77
CA ALA A 265 33.07 -5.40 -2.82
C ALA A 265 33.22 -4.35 -3.95
N LYS A 266 34.47 -4.12 -4.38
CA LYS A 266 34.76 -3.16 -5.45
C LYS A 266 34.27 -3.67 -6.82
N PRO A 267 33.80 -2.78 -7.72
CA PRO A 267 33.43 -3.17 -9.08
C PRO A 267 34.61 -3.81 -9.83
N GLY A 268 34.39 -4.97 -10.46
CA GLY A 268 35.41 -5.69 -11.24
C GLY A 268 36.36 -6.58 -10.44
N ASP A 269 36.17 -6.74 -9.13
CA ASP A 269 36.88 -7.72 -8.32
C ASP A 269 36.32 -9.13 -8.54
N LYS A 270 37.18 -10.11 -8.85
CA LYS A 270 36.82 -11.53 -8.98
C LYS A 270 36.19 -12.08 -7.70
N THR A 271 36.60 -11.55 -6.55
CA THR A 271 36.00 -11.88 -5.25
C THR A 271 34.56 -11.39 -5.17
N GLY A 272 34.28 -10.20 -5.69
CA GLY A 272 32.93 -9.63 -5.76
C GLY A 272 32.00 -10.45 -6.68
N ASP A 273 32.52 -10.92 -7.81
CA ASP A 273 31.75 -11.78 -8.73
C ASP A 273 31.41 -13.13 -8.09
N SER A 274 32.35 -13.74 -7.37
CA SER A 274 32.12 -14.96 -6.59
C SER A 274 31.07 -14.75 -5.49
N LEU A 275 31.14 -13.62 -4.76
CA LEU A 275 30.15 -13.26 -3.75
C LEU A 275 28.74 -13.05 -4.34
N ARG A 276 28.63 -12.46 -5.54
CA ARG A 276 27.34 -12.31 -6.25
C ARG A 276 26.77 -13.66 -6.67
N GLN A 277 27.61 -14.60 -7.13
CA GLN A 277 27.18 -15.96 -7.46
C GLN A 277 26.72 -16.72 -6.22
N ALA A 278 27.46 -16.61 -5.11
CA ALA A 278 27.07 -17.21 -3.83
C ALA A 278 25.75 -16.63 -3.31
N LEU A 279 25.58 -15.30 -3.39
CA LEU A 279 24.33 -14.63 -3.04
C LEU A 279 23.16 -15.14 -3.88
N LEU A 280 23.34 -15.23 -5.20
CA LEU A 280 22.31 -15.75 -6.11
C LEU A 280 21.91 -17.18 -5.72
N SER A 281 22.88 -18.05 -5.45
CA SER A 281 22.64 -19.44 -5.04
C SER A 281 21.86 -19.53 -3.72
N GLU A 282 22.19 -18.70 -2.74
CA GLU A 282 21.48 -18.66 -1.46
C GLU A 282 20.08 -18.04 -1.58
N GLU A 283 19.89 -17.01 -2.40
CA GLU A 283 18.57 -16.46 -2.73
C GLU A 283 17.68 -17.47 -3.46
N GLU A 284 18.24 -18.29 -4.34
CA GLU A 284 17.53 -19.40 -4.99
C GLU A 284 17.16 -20.50 -4.00
N THR A 285 18.05 -20.81 -3.06
CA THR A 285 17.80 -21.75 -1.97
C THR A 285 16.68 -21.23 -1.06
N GLN A 286 16.72 -19.95 -0.69
CA GLN A 286 15.67 -19.30 0.09
C GLN A 286 14.34 -19.30 -0.67
N THR A 287 14.35 -18.95 -1.96
CA THR A 287 13.15 -18.99 -2.80
C THR A 287 12.55 -20.39 -2.88
N SER A 288 13.40 -21.41 -3.04
CA SER A 288 12.96 -22.81 -3.10
C SER A 288 12.42 -23.30 -1.76
N PHE A 289 13.04 -22.91 -0.65
CA PHE A 289 12.53 -23.15 0.69
C PHE A 289 11.15 -22.51 0.87
N VAL A 290 10.98 -21.24 0.51
CA VAL A 290 9.68 -20.56 0.61
C VAL A 290 8.62 -21.23 -0.27
N ARG A 291 8.95 -21.64 -1.51
CA ARG A 291 8.03 -22.45 -2.34
C ARG A 291 7.67 -23.77 -1.67
N SER A 292 8.61 -24.43 -0.99
CA SER A 292 8.29 -25.66 -0.26
C SER A 292 7.32 -25.42 0.91
N LEU A 293 7.27 -24.20 1.46
CA LEU A 293 6.28 -23.84 2.48
C LEU A 293 4.87 -23.73 1.89
N GLU A 294 4.72 -23.46 0.59
CA GLU A 294 3.41 -23.46 -0.08
C GLU A 294 2.69 -24.79 0.06
N THR A 295 3.42 -25.90 0.01
CA THR A 295 2.87 -27.25 0.16
C THR A 295 2.89 -27.73 1.61
N ARG A 296 3.99 -27.50 2.33
CA ARG A 296 4.18 -28.01 3.71
C ARG A 296 3.44 -27.20 4.77
N ASN A 297 3.24 -25.91 4.52
CA ASN A 297 2.45 -25.04 5.38
C ASN A 297 1.70 -23.97 4.55
N PRO A 298 0.66 -24.38 3.80
CA PRO A 298 -0.06 -23.48 2.89
C PRO A 298 -0.67 -22.28 3.61
N ALA A 299 -1.04 -22.44 4.89
CA ALA A 299 -1.53 -21.36 5.72
C ALA A 299 -0.44 -20.30 5.92
N TYR A 300 0.72 -20.70 6.45
CA TYR A 300 1.85 -19.78 6.67
C TYR A 300 2.30 -19.10 5.37
N PHE A 301 2.49 -19.87 4.29
CA PHE A 301 2.88 -19.32 2.99
C PHE A 301 1.89 -18.27 2.49
N ARG A 302 0.59 -18.57 2.58
CA ARG A 302 -0.47 -17.66 2.16
C ARG A 302 -0.54 -16.38 3.00
N TYR A 303 -0.04 -16.42 4.24
CA TYR A 303 0.01 -15.30 5.16
C TYR A 303 1.24 -14.42 4.98
N ARG A 304 2.43 -15.02 4.84
CA ARG A 304 3.69 -14.28 4.81
C ARG A 304 4.19 -13.95 3.41
N TYR A 305 3.89 -14.79 2.42
CA TYR A 305 4.55 -14.77 1.12
C TYR A 305 3.61 -14.58 -0.06
N ASP A 306 2.35 -15.02 0.02
CA ASP A 306 1.39 -14.86 -1.07
C ASP A 306 0.95 -13.39 -1.26
N THR A 307 1.73 -12.70 -2.09
CA THR A 307 1.53 -11.34 -2.59
C THR A 307 0.77 -11.31 -3.93
N SER A 308 0.23 -12.46 -4.38
CA SER A 308 -0.53 -12.52 -5.61
C SER A 308 -1.83 -11.74 -5.47
N ALA A 309 -2.05 -10.76 -6.33
CA ALA A 309 -3.35 -10.11 -6.40
C ALA A 309 -4.35 -11.11 -6.98
N VAL A 310 -5.50 -11.24 -6.31
CA VAL A 310 -6.61 -12.03 -6.86
C VAL A 310 -7.00 -11.44 -8.22
N ARG A 311 -7.46 -12.29 -9.15
CA ARG A 311 -7.98 -11.82 -10.44
C ARG A 311 -9.40 -11.30 -10.26
N LEU A 312 -9.76 -10.22 -10.96
CA LEU A 312 -11.11 -9.67 -10.93
C LEU A 312 -12.18 -10.71 -11.29
N GLN A 313 -11.87 -11.61 -12.23
CA GLN A 313 -12.74 -12.72 -12.60
C GLN A 313 -13.05 -13.64 -11.41
N THR A 314 -12.07 -13.95 -10.58
CA THR A 314 -12.28 -14.77 -9.38
C THR A 314 -13.18 -14.08 -8.37
N VAL A 315 -13.12 -12.75 -8.26
CA VAL A 315 -14.06 -11.98 -7.43
C VAL A 315 -15.48 -12.10 -7.97
N ARG A 316 -15.67 -11.93 -9.28
CA ARG A 316 -16.99 -12.07 -9.92
C ARG A 316 -17.57 -13.47 -9.72
N GLU A 317 -16.76 -14.51 -9.85
CA GLU A 317 -17.20 -15.91 -9.76
C GLU A 317 -17.43 -16.40 -8.33
N LYS A 318 -16.58 -15.98 -7.37
CA LYS A 318 -16.57 -16.54 -6.01
C LYS A 318 -17.17 -15.63 -4.95
N LEU A 319 -17.22 -14.32 -5.19
CA LEU A 319 -17.67 -13.34 -4.19
C LEU A 319 -19.01 -12.71 -4.55
N LEU A 320 -19.23 -12.34 -5.81
CA LEU A 320 -20.37 -11.51 -6.22
C LEU A 320 -21.50 -12.33 -6.82
N THR A 321 -22.67 -12.30 -6.18
CA THR A 321 -23.93 -12.77 -6.78
C THR A 321 -24.73 -11.61 -7.36
N GLU A 322 -25.88 -11.90 -7.98
CA GLU A 322 -26.82 -10.87 -8.43
C GLU A 322 -27.25 -9.95 -7.27
N GLY A 323 -27.30 -8.63 -7.54
CA GLY A 323 -27.61 -7.61 -6.52
C GLY A 323 -26.46 -7.26 -5.56
N GLN A 324 -25.25 -7.77 -5.78
CA GLN A 324 -24.07 -7.44 -4.99
C GLN A 324 -23.08 -6.58 -5.78
N THR A 325 -22.52 -5.58 -5.11
CA THR A 325 -21.44 -4.74 -5.65
C THR A 325 -20.24 -4.76 -4.70
N LEU A 326 -19.05 -4.97 -5.24
CA LEU A 326 -17.80 -4.64 -4.57
C LEU A 326 -17.42 -3.20 -4.95
N LEU A 327 -17.23 -2.36 -3.95
CA LEU A 327 -16.85 -0.96 -4.09
C LEU A 327 -15.52 -0.75 -3.40
N GLU A 328 -14.50 -0.43 -4.18
CA GLU A 328 -13.16 -0.18 -3.67
C GLU A 328 -12.78 1.28 -3.85
N TYR A 329 -12.22 1.89 -2.81
CA TYR A 329 -11.65 3.25 -2.88
C TYR A 329 -10.13 3.22 -2.79
N PHE A 330 -9.49 4.16 -3.49
CA PHE A 330 -8.09 4.53 -3.36
C PHE A 330 -8.03 6.06 -3.22
N VAL A 331 -7.46 6.55 -2.11
CA VAL A 331 -7.38 7.97 -1.79
C VAL A 331 -5.96 8.44 -2.11
N GLY A 332 -5.79 9.00 -3.30
CA GLY A 332 -4.53 9.58 -3.76
C GLY A 332 -4.34 11.03 -3.31
N ASP A 333 -3.15 11.58 -3.58
CA ASP A 333 -2.82 12.98 -3.32
C ASP A 333 -3.55 13.92 -4.27
N SER A 334 -3.79 13.48 -5.51
CA SER A 334 -4.39 14.29 -6.58
C SER A 334 -5.87 13.99 -6.82
N ALA A 335 -6.35 12.79 -6.49
CA ALA A 335 -7.75 12.39 -6.65
C ALA A 335 -8.11 11.18 -5.80
N VAL A 336 -9.42 10.99 -5.60
CA VAL A 336 -9.97 9.72 -5.12
C VAL A 336 -10.37 8.89 -6.33
N TYR A 337 -10.02 7.61 -6.33
CA TYR A 337 -10.48 6.66 -7.34
C TYR A 337 -11.41 5.65 -6.69
N ALA A 338 -12.49 5.31 -7.40
CA ALA A 338 -13.46 4.30 -6.98
C ALA A 338 -13.61 3.25 -8.07
N LEU A 339 -13.40 1.99 -7.72
CA LEU A 339 -13.66 0.84 -8.57
C LEU A 339 -14.95 0.17 -8.11
N THR A 340 -15.97 0.21 -8.97
CA THR A 340 -17.22 -0.53 -8.76
C THR A 340 -17.19 -1.81 -9.57
N VAL A 341 -17.42 -2.94 -8.93
CA VAL A 341 -17.43 -4.28 -9.55
C VAL A 341 -18.75 -4.96 -9.24
N THR A 342 -19.46 -5.39 -10.29
CA THR A 342 -20.61 -6.28 -10.19
C THR A 342 -20.27 -7.64 -10.80
N ALA A 343 -21.18 -8.61 -10.73
CA ALA A 343 -21.01 -9.91 -11.39
C ALA A 343 -20.74 -9.78 -12.91
N THR A 344 -21.23 -8.73 -13.56
CA THR A 344 -21.16 -8.56 -15.02
C THR A 344 -20.32 -7.39 -15.49
N SER A 345 -19.97 -6.43 -14.62
CA SER A 345 -19.30 -5.19 -15.03
C SER A 345 -18.24 -4.75 -14.03
N ALA A 346 -17.29 -3.95 -14.50
CA ALA A 346 -16.40 -3.20 -13.63
C ALA A 346 -16.19 -1.82 -14.22
N LYS A 347 -16.15 -0.81 -13.37
CA LYS A 347 -15.99 0.59 -13.77
C LYS A 347 -15.08 1.28 -12.78
N LEU A 348 -14.02 1.89 -13.32
CA LEU A 348 -13.13 2.76 -12.57
C LEU A 348 -13.57 4.20 -12.78
N THR A 349 -13.82 4.90 -11.68
CA THR A 349 -14.27 6.29 -11.68
C THR A 349 -13.26 7.15 -10.94
N ARG A 350 -12.75 8.20 -11.58
CA ARG A 350 -11.99 9.26 -10.92
C ARG A 350 -12.96 10.26 -10.29
N LEU A 351 -12.85 10.47 -8.99
CA LEU A 351 -13.67 11.35 -8.18
C LEU A 351 -12.87 12.61 -7.81
N ALA A 352 -13.41 13.77 -8.18
CA ALA A 352 -12.84 15.07 -7.83
C ALA A 352 -13.40 15.52 -6.47
N VAL A 353 -12.82 15.00 -5.39
CA VAL A 353 -13.27 15.28 -4.02
C VAL A 353 -12.43 16.39 -3.44
N LYS A 354 -13.06 17.52 -3.10
CA LYS A 354 -12.36 18.64 -2.44
C LYS A 354 -12.29 18.37 -0.95
N ASP A 355 -11.13 18.64 -0.35
CA ASP A 355 -10.92 18.55 1.10
C ASP A 355 -11.36 17.21 1.72
N TYR A 356 -11.21 16.10 0.97
CA TYR A 356 -11.69 14.76 1.36
C TYR A 356 -11.40 14.40 2.83
N ALA A 357 -10.14 14.61 3.25
CA ALA A 357 -9.70 14.29 4.61
C ALA A 357 -10.40 15.13 5.67
N GLN A 358 -10.60 16.43 5.42
CA GLN A 358 -11.28 17.34 6.34
C GLN A 358 -12.77 17.04 6.42
N THR A 359 -13.44 16.89 5.28
CA THR A 359 -14.89 16.63 5.19
C THR A 359 -15.24 15.29 5.84
N THR A 360 -14.44 14.24 5.57
CA THR A 360 -14.61 12.92 6.20
C THR A 360 -14.39 13.00 7.71
N ARG A 361 -13.33 13.68 8.17
CA ARG A 361 -13.07 13.87 9.60
C ARG A 361 -14.21 14.60 10.29
N GLN A 362 -14.75 15.65 9.67
CA GLN A 362 -15.89 16.39 10.22
C GLN A 362 -17.12 15.50 10.42
N LEU A 363 -17.46 14.67 9.42
CA LEU A 363 -18.57 13.72 9.55
C LEU A 363 -18.32 12.74 10.70
N LEU A 364 -17.13 12.16 10.79
CA LEU A 364 -16.77 11.19 11.81
C LEU A 364 -16.77 11.80 13.21
N THR A 365 -16.22 13.01 13.39
CA THR A 365 -16.22 13.73 14.67
C THR A 365 -17.65 14.01 15.14
N LEU A 366 -18.53 14.47 14.25
CA LEU A 366 -19.94 14.68 14.60
C LEU A 366 -20.64 13.36 14.92
N SER A 367 -20.28 12.26 14.27
CA SER A 367 -20.89 10.95 14.52
C SER A 367 -20.43 10.31 15.84
N ALA A 368 -19.25 10.68 16.33
CA ALA A 368 -18.66 10.12 17.54
C ALA A 368 -19.20 10.74 18.85
N ASP A 369 -19.90 11.88 18.78
CA ASP A 369 -20.45 12.59 19.93
C ASP A 369 -21.94 12.89 19.73
N ALA A 370 -22.78 12.20 20.50
CA ALA A 370 -24.24 12.33 20.40
C ALA A 370 -24.75 13.75 20.73
N ALA A 371 -24.12 14.44 21.68
CA ALA A 371 -24.53 15.80 22.04
C ALA A 371 -24.16 16.77 20.91
N ALA A 372 -22.94 16.66 20.37
CA ALA A 372 -22.50 17.48 19.25
C ALA A 372 -23.33 17.20 17.98
N LEU A 373 -23.67 15.94 17.71
CA LEU A 373 -24.52 15.55 16.58
C LEU A 373 -25.89 16.21 16.68
N ASN A 374 -26.55 16.11 17.83
CA ASN A 374 -27.89 16.66 18.04
C ASN A 374 -27.90 18.18 17.91
N GLN A 375 -26.89 18.86 18.49
CA GLN A 375 -26.77 20.33 18.40
C GLN A 375 -26.46 20.81 16.98
N ARG A 376 -25.68 20.04 16.20
CA ARG A 376 -25.18 20.43 14.88
C ARG A 376 -25.75 19.57 13.75
N PHE A 377 -26.95 19.02 13.93
CA PHE A 377 -27.55 18.10 12.98
C PHE A 377 -27.69 18.67 11.54
N PRO A 378 -28.08 19.94 11.33
CA PRO A 378 -28.10 20.52 9.98
C PRO A 378 -26.72 20.58 9.31
N ALA A 379 -25.65 20.78 10.09
CA ALA A 379 -24.29 20.76 9.57
C ALA A 379 -23.85 19.33 9.23
N PHE A 380 -24.16 18.36 10.11
CA PHE A 380 -23.95 16.95 9.83
C PHE A 380 -24.62 16.53 8.51
N LEU A 381 -25.89 16.92 8.31
CA LEU A 381 -26.65 16.55 7.12
C LEU A 381 -26.09 17.18 5.84
N LYS A 382 -25.61 18.42 5.90
CA LYS A 382 -24.90 19.07 4.78
C LYS A 382 -23.60 18.34 4.43
N THR A 383 -22.77 18.02 5.43
CA THR A 383 -21.51 17.27 5.24
C THR A 383 -21.78 15.86 4.68
N SER A 384 -22.77 15.17 5.23
CA SER A 384 -23.25 13.85 4.76
C SER A 384 -23.70 13.91 3.31
N HIS A 385 -24.49 14.93 2.93
CA HIS A 385 -24.94 15.12 1.57
C HIS A 385 -23.82 15.49 0.59
N GLN A 386 -22.86 16.31 1.02
CA GLN A 386 -21.67 16.61 0.22
C GLN A 386 -20.90 15.33 -0.10
N LEU A 387 -20.59 14.52 0.91
CA LEU A 387 -19.89 13.24 0.72
C LEU A 387 -20.70 12.26 -0.15
N PHE A 388 -22.03 12.21 -0.02
CA PHE A 388 -22.88 11.45 -0.94
C PHE A 388 -22.66 11.86 -2.40
N ARG A 389 -22.75 13.18 -2.68
CA ARG A 389 -22.63 13.72 -4.03
C ARG A 389 -21.25 13.51 -4.64
N GLU A 390 -20.21 13.60 -3.83
CA GLU A 390 -18.82 13.53 -4.29
C GLU A 390 -18.29 12.09 -4.38
N LEU A 391 -18.71 11.20 -3.46
CA LEU A 391 -18.14 9.85 -3.34
C LEU A 391 -19.03 8.75 -3.91
N PHE A 392 -20.35 8.84 -3.72
CA PHE A 392 -21.24 7.70 -3.98
C PHE A 392 -22.14 7.90 -5.20
N ALA A 393 -22.76 9.08 -5.33
CA ALA A 393 -23.68 9.38 -6.43
C ALA A 393 -23.05 9.20 -7.84
N PRO A 394 -21.80 9.62 -8.11
CA PRO A 394 -21.19 9.48 -9.45
C PRO A 394 -20.96 8.03 -9.88
N LEU A 395 -20.98 7.09 -8.93
CA LEU A 395 -20.66 5.69 -9.16
C LEU A 395 -21.84 4.92 -9.76
N GLY A 396 -23.08 5.36 -9.52
CA GLY A 396 -24.27 4.66 -9.99
C GLY A 396 -24.41 3.25 -9.43
N VAL A 397 -24.02 3.04 -8.17
CA VAL A 397 -24.07 1.72 -7.52
C VAL A 397 -25.52 1.23 -7.42
N PRO A 398 -25.84 0.03 -7.96
CA PRO A 398 -27.19 -0.52 -7.88
C PRO A 398 -27.59 -0.80 -6.43
N LYS A 399 -28.88 -0.61 -6.12
CA LYS A 399 -29.44 -0.93 -4.79
C LYS A 399 -29.20 -2.40 -4.46
N GLY A 400 -28.97 -2.71 -3.19
CA GLY A 400 -28.65 -4.06 -2.74
C GLY A 400 -27.47 -4.10 -1.77
N ARG A 401 -26.70 -5.20 -1.81
CA ARG A 401 -25.55 -5.35 -0.91
C ARG A 401 -24.30 -4.72 -1.51
N VAL A 402 -23.59 -3.94 -0.72
CA VAL A 402 -22.36 -3.28 -1.15
C VAL A 402 -21.24 -3.65 -0.18
N ILE A 403 -20.27 -4.39 -0.70
CA ILE A 403 -19.03 -4.72 0.01
C ILE A 403 -18.06 -3.57 -0.25
N VAL A 404 -17.67 -2.83 0.78
CA VAL A 404 -16.82 -1.65 0.69
C VAL A 404 -15.42 -2.01 1.13
N SER A 405 -14.43 -1.75 0.28
CA SER A 405 -13.03 -1.77 0.66
C SER A 405 -12.49 -0.33 0.67
N PRO A 406 -12.36 0.30 1.85
CA PRO A 406 -11.86 1.67 1.96
C PRO A 406 -10.34 1.72 1.82
N ASP A 407 -9.81 2.92 1.59
CA ASP A 407 -8.38 3.22 1.74
C ASP A 407 -8.17 4.08 2.99
N GLY A 408 -7.62 3.45 4.04
CA GLY A 408 -7.41 4.09 5.34
C GLY A 408 -8.63 3.98 6.26
N ALA A 409 -9.07 5.12 6.81
CA ALA A 409 -10.17 5.14 7.78
C ALA A 409 -11.51 4.77 7.12
N ILE A 410 -12.34 4.02 7.85
CA ILE A 410 -13.68 3.64 7.39
C ILE A 410 -14.57 4.88 7.42
N LEU A 411 -15.15 5.23 6.26
CA LEU A 411 -16.27 6.15 6.14
C LEU A 411 -17.57 5.34 6.10
N PRO A 412 -18.45 5.43 7.13
CA PRO A 412 -19.73 4.73 7.13
C PRO A 412 -20.66 5.27 6.03
N LEU A 413 -20.74 4.58 4.90
CA LEU A 413 -21.54 5.00 3.74
C LEU A 413 -23.05 5.01 4.06
N GLU A 414 -23.49 4.19 5.02
CA GLU A 414 -24.86 4.18 5.54
C GLU A 414 -25.31 5.54 6.11
N LEU A 415 -24.37 6.37 6.58
CA LEU A 415 -24.64 7.70 7.14
C LEU A 415 -24.80 8.78 6.07
N LEU A 416 -24.55 8.45 4.80
CA LEU A 416 -24.64 9.41 3.70
C LEU A 416 -26.12 9.68 3.34
N SER A 417 -26.44 10.96 3.15
CA SER A 417 -27.80 11.43 2.86
C SER A 417 -27.93 11.94 1.43
N ARG A 418 -29.01 11.56 0.75
CA ARG A 418 -29.36 12.08 -0.58
C ARG A 418 -29.86 13.52 -0.54
N SER A 419 -30.17 14.05 0.64
CA SER A 419 -30.67 15.41 0.82
C SER A 419 -29.86 16.19 1.86
N PRO A 420 -29.56 17.48 1.63
CA PRO A 420 -28.88 18.34 2.59
C PRO A 420 -29.82 18.91 3.68
N SER A 421 -31.14 18.76 3.52
CA SER A 421 -32.14 19.41 4.37
C SER A 421 -33.08 18.45 5.08
N ARG A 422 -33.22 17.21 4.61
CA ARG A 422 -33.96 16.14 5.31
C ARG A 422 -33.16 14.84 5.38
N PRO A 423 -33.35 14.02 6.42
CA PRO A 423 -32.77 12.68 6.52
C PRO A 423 -33.25 11.75 5.39
N ASP A 424 -32.36 11.44 4.44
CA ASP A 424 -32.61 10.49 3.35
C ASP A 424 -31.38 9.56 3.18
N TRP A 425 -31.25 8.64 4.13
CA TRP A 425 -30.06 7.80 4.28
C TRP A 425 -29.93 6.71 3.23
N LEU A 426 -28.68 6.39 2.85
CA LEU A 426 -28.38 5.24 1.99
C LEU A 426 -28.79 3.90 2.64
N LEU A 427 -28.78 3.81 3.98
CA LEU A 427 -29.20 2.59 4.72
C LEU A 427 -30.58 2.05 4.31
N ARG A 428 -31.47 2.89 3.76
CA ARG A 428 -32.80 2.46 3.31
C ARG A 428 -32.79 1.54 2.09
N ASP A 429 -31.77 1.68 1.24
CA ASP A 429 -31.68 0.96 -0.05
C ASP A 429 -30.45 0.05 -0.16
N TYR A 430 -29.49 0.22 0.74
CA TYR A 430 -28.19 -0.43 0.68
C TYR A 430 -27.87 -1.13 2.00
N ALA A 431 -27.40 -2.37 1.89
CA ALA A 431 -26.80 -3.11 2.98
C ALA A 431 -25.27 -3.10 2.81
N PHE A 432 -24.58 -2.29 3.61
CA PHE A 432 -23.12 -2.16 3.54
C PHE A 432 -22.41 -3.20 4.40
N SER A 433 -21.32 -3.75 3.89
CA SER A 433 -20.32 -4.49 4.65
C SER A 433 -18.93 -3.96 4.33
N TYR A 434 -17.98 -4.11 5.25
CA TYR A 434 -16.64 -3.54 5.09
C TYR A 434 -15.58 -4.63 5.12
N THR A 435 -14.58 -4.51 4.25
CA THR A 435 -13.43 -5.41 4.18
C THR A 435 -12.14 -4.63 3.98
N TYR A 436 -11.00 -5.25 4.28
CA TYR A 436 -9.68 -4.70 3.94
C TYR A 436 -9.36 -4.79 2.44
N SER A 437 -9.82 -5.85 1.78
CA SER A 437 -9.59 -6.14 0.35
C SER A 437 -10.51 -7.27 -0.12
N ALA A 438 -10.65 -7.44 -1.44
CA ALA A 438 -11.35 -8.59 -2.01
C ALA A 438 -10.57 -9.90 -1.77
N GLN A 439 -9.24 -9.84 -1.86
CA GLN A 439 -8.35 -10.98 -1.58
C GLN A 439 -8.54 -11.51 -0.16
N PHE A 440 -8.66 -10.63 0.83
CA PHE A 440 -8.90 -11.04 2.21
C PHE A 440 -10.19 -11.86 2.36
N LEU A 441 -11.30 -11.40 1.78
CA LEU A 441 -12.58 -12.12 1.85
C LEU A 441 -12.50 -13.49 1.20
N ILE A 442 -11.87 -13.60 0.03
CA ILE A 442 -11.74 -14.87 -0.69
C ILE A 442 -10.85 -15.86 0.09
N LYS A 443 -9.75 -15.37 0.69
CA LYS A 443 -8.87 -16.19 1.54
C LYS A 443 -9.59 -16.70 2.80
N GLN A 444 -10.49 -15.90 3.37
CA GLN A 444 -11.33 -16.31 4.51
C GLN A 444 -12.44 -17.29 4.12
N ALA A 445 -13.16 -17.04 3.03
CA ALA A 445 -14.29 -17.87 2.59
C ALA A 445 -13.92 -19.33 2.29
N SER A 446 -12.64 -19.58 1.99
CA SER A 446 -12.09 -20.93 1.80
C SER A 446 -12.04 -21.76 3.10
N ARG A 447 -12.19 -21.13 4.27
CA ARG A 447 -12.38 -21.77 5.57
C ARG A 447 -13.88 -21.86 5.85
N ARG A 448 -14.58 -22.85 5.30
CA ARG A 448 -15.95 -23.15 5.73
C ARG A 448 -15.89 -24.02 6.98
N PRO A 449 -16.20 -23.52 8.18
CA PRO A 449 -16.49 -24.42 9.30
C PRO A 449 -17.78 -25.22 8.98
N LEU A 450 -17.90 -26.40 9.58
CA LEU A 450 -19.17 -27.12 9.66
C LEU A 450 -20.12 -26.26 10.53
N VAL A 451 -20.95 -25.46 9.88
CA VAL A 451 -21.90 -24.58 10.58
C VAL A 451 -23.17 -25.36 10.89
N SER A 452 -23.51 -25.51 12.18
CA SER A 452 -24.71 -26.22 12.64
C SER A 452 -25.86 -25.28 13.03
N GLY A 453 -25.57 -24.07 13.52
CA GLY A 453 -26.59 -23.10 13.93
C GLY A 453 -26.61 -21.85 13.03
N SER A 454 -27.79 -21.22 12.84
CA SER A 454 -27.86 -20.01 12.01
C SER A 454 -27.57 -18.72 12.79
N PHE A 455 -27.76 -18.72 14.11
CA PHE A 455 -27.63 -17.52 14.95
C PHE A 455 -27.09 -17.84 16.34
N LEU A 456 -26.12 -17.06 16.81
CA LEU A 456 -25.62 -17.03 18.18
C LEU A 456 -25.98 -15.69 18.80
N GLY A 457 -26.83 -15.70 19.80
CA GLY A 457 -27.17 -14.54 20.60
C GLY A 457 -26.47 -14.58 21.96
N LEU A 458 -25.90 -13.47 22.41
CA LEU A 458 -25.34 -13.36 23.75
C LEU A 458 -25.78 -12.06 24.44
N ALA A 459 -26.39 -12.18 25.62
CA ALA A 459 -26.88 -11.07 26.44
C ALA A 459 -26.60 -11.29 27.94
N PRO A 460 -25.50 -10.76 28.50
CA PRO A 460 -25.18 -10.89 29.92
C PRO A 460 -26.21 -10.27 30.85
N VAL A 461 -26.87 -9.19 30.40
CA VAL A 461 -27.82 -8.35 31.15
C VAL A 461 -27.17 -7.59 32.33
N SER A 462 -26.32 -8.27 33.11
CA SER A 462 -25.62 -7.75 34.28
C SER A 462 -24.12 -8.08 34.19
N PHE A 463 -23.27 -7.14 34.61
CA PHE A 463 -21.81 -7.25 34.48
C PHE A 463 -21.14 -7.19 35.86
N ALA A 464 -20.10 -8.00 36.06
CA ALA A 464 -19.38 -8.05 37.34
C ALA A 464 -18.43 -6.85 37.56
N SER A 465 -18.01 -6.17 36.48
CA SER A 465 -16.92 -5.19 36.46
C SER A 465 -17.38 -3.73 36.62
N GLY A 466 -18.56 -3.51 37.21
CA GLY A 466 -19.09 -2.17 37.52
C GLY A 466 -19.78 -1.46 36.35
N GLN A 467 -19.93 -2.10 35.20
CA GLN A 467 -20.68 -1.54 34.08
C GLN A 467 -22.19 -1.55 34.37
N PRO A 468 -22.96 -0.56 33.86
CA PRO A 468 -24.40 -0.55 33.98
C PRO A 468 -25.04 -1.80 33.37
N SER A 469 -26.13 -2.26 33.99
CA SER A 469 -26.96 -3.33 33.41
C SER A 469 -27.51 -2.92 32.04
N LEU A 470 -27.54 -3.87 31.11
CA LEU A 470 -28.22 -3.75 29.82
C LEU A 470 -29.60 -4.43 29.91
N GLY A 471 -30.49 -3.85 30.71
CA GLY A 471 -31.85 -4.36 30.91
C GLY A 471 -32.63 -4.49 29.59
N GLY A 472 -33.35 -5.60 29.41
CA GLY A 472 -34.13 -5.89 28.21
C GLY A 472 -33.33 -6.47 27.03
N SER A 473 -32.01 -6.59 27.17
CA SER A 473 -31.16 -7.22 26.14
C SER A 473 -31.50 -8.71 25.93
N ASP A 474 -31.90 -9.43 26.97
CA ASP A 474 -32.39 -10.80 26.94
C ASP A 474 -33.72 -10.94 26.19
N ALA A 475 -34.69 -10.05 26.46
CA ALA A 475 -35.97 -10.02 25.76
C ALA A 475 -35.80 -9.66 24.27
N SER A 476 -34.95 -8.68 23.97
CA SER A 476 -34.57 -8.34 22.60
C SER A 476 -33.88 -9.51 21.90
N LEU A 477 -32.97 -10.19 22.59
CA LEU A 477 -32.27 -11.36 22.08
C LEU A 477 -33.21 -12.52 21.76
N SER A 478 -34.17 -12.80 22.64
CA SER A 478 -35.20 -13.83 22.43
C SER A 478 -36.06 -13.51 21.21
N THR A 479 -36.51 -12.25 21.11
CA THR A 479 -37.32 -11.77 19.98
C THR A 479 -36.59 -11.92 18.64
N LEU A 480 -35.33 -11.49 18.58
CA LEU A 480 -34.52 -11.61 17.37
C LEU A 480 -34.19 -13.07 17.04
N GLY A 481 -33.87 -13.88 18.05
CA GLY A 481 -33.55 -15.29 17.91
C GLY A 481 -34.69 -16.09 17.26
N GLY A 482 -35.95 -15.74 17.52
CA GLY A 482 -37.12 -16.37 16.90
C GLY A 482 -37.18 -16.25 15.37
N GLY A 483 -36.45 -15.30 14.77
CA GLY A 483 -36.35 -15.15 13.31
C GLY A 483 -35.30 -16.06 12.64
N PHE A 484 -34.57 -16.86 13.40
CA PHE A 484 -33.44 -17.66 12.92
C PHE A 484 -33.66 -19.17 13.10
N PHE A 485 -33.12 -19.97 12.19
CA PHE A 485 -33.19 -21.43 12.23
C PHE A 485 -32.12 -22.01 13.18
N SER A 486 -32.52 -22.77 14.21
CA SER A 486 -31.59 -23.32 15.21
C SER A 486 -30.69 -22.25 15.86
N PRO A 487 -31.29 -21.27 16.60
CA PRO A 487 -30.54 -20.26 17.31
C PRO A 487 -29.96 -20.81 18.62
N THR A 488 -28.74 -20.43 18.96
CA THR A 488 -28.18 -20.57 20.31
C THR A 488 -28.27 -19.22 21.00
N LEU A 489 -29.08 -19.12 22.06
CA LEU A 489 -29.26 -17.90 22.84
C LEU A 489 -28.64 -18.09 24.22
N LEU A 490 -27.64 -17.28 24.55
CA LEU A 490 -26.96 -17.27 25.84
C LEU A 490 -27.36 -15.99 26.58
N SER A 491 -27.96 -16.10 27.75
CA SER A 491 -28.37 -14.94 28.55
C SER A 491 -27.98 -15.09 30.03
N GLY A 492 -27.88 -13.95 30.73
CA GLY A 492 -27.56 -13.91 32.16
C GLY A 492 -26.23 -14.60 32.46
N SER A 493 -26.21 -15.48 33.46
CA SER A 493 -25.02 -16.22 33.89
C SER A 493 -24.44 -17.17 32.83
N THR A 494 -25.20 -17.52 31.79
CA THR A 494 -24.72 -18.40 30.70
C THR A 494 -23.97 -17.63 29.61
N ALA A 495 -24.15 -16.31 29.55
CA ALA A 495 -23.60 -15.40 28.54
C ALA A 495 -22.13 -15.04 28.78
N THR A 496 -21.27 -16.05 28.94
CA THR A 496 -19.85 -15.82 29.26
C THR A 496 -18.96 -15.70 28.02
N LYS A 497 -17.82 -15.01 28.13
CA LYS A 497 -16.75 -14.97 27.09
C LYS A 497 -16.35 -16.36 26.61
N ARG A 498 -16.22 -17.32 27.54
CA ARG A 498 -15.85 -18.70 27.22
C ARG A 498 -16.94 -19.41 26.40
N ALA A 499 -18.22 -19.22 26.76
CA ALA A 499 -19.33 -19.78 26.00
C ALA A 499 -19.40 -19.15 24.60
N PHE A 500 -19.24 -17.84 24.50
CA PHE A 500 -19.18 -17.13 23.21
C PHE A 500 -18.12 -17.71 22.28
N LEU A 501 -16.86 -17.78 22.73
CA LEU A 501 -15.75 -18.25 21.90
C LEU A 501 -15.89 -19.71 21.48
N ARG A 502 -16.57 -20.54 22.30
CA ARG A 502 -16.86 -21.94 21.97
C ARG A 502 -17.93 -22.08 20.89
N GLU A 503 -19.00 -21.30 20.97
CA GLU A 503 -20.14 -21.40 20.05
C GLU A 503 -19.93 -20.61 18.76
N LEU A 504 -19.15 -19.52 18.79
CA LEU A 504 -18.95 -18.62 17.66
C LEU A 504 -18.54 -19.34 16.35
N PRO A 505 -17.59 -20.31 16.35
CA PRO A 505 -17.20 -21.01 15.12
C PRO A 505 -18.31 -21.88 14.50
N ARG A 506 -19.39 -22.16 15.25
CA ARG A 506 -20.50 -23.05 14.86
C ARG A 506 -21.72 -22.31 14.32
N HIS A 507 -21.70 -20.97 14.27
CA HIS A 507 -22.84 -20.15 13.91
C HIS A 507 -22.51 -19.17 12.76
N ARG A 508 -23.52 -18.84 11.93
CA ARG A 508 -23.34 -17.89 10.80
C ARG A 508 -23.41 -16.43 11.21
N VAL A 509 -24.33 -16.13 12.12
CA VAL A 509 -24.59 -14.78 12.62
C VAL A 509 -24.34 -14.79 14.11
N ALA A 510 -23.67 -13.76 14.63
CA ALA A 510 -23.54 -13.55 16.06
C ALA A 510 -24.04 -12.15 16.42
N LEU A 511 -24.84 -12.06 17.47
CA LEU A 511 -25.27 -10.81 18.10
C LEU A 511 -24.76 -10.81 19.55
N LEU A 512 -24.06 -9.75 19.92
CA LEU A 512 -23.47 -9.58 21.23
C LEU A 512 -23.99 -8.28 21.86
N TYR A 513 -24.73 -8.39 22.95
CA TYR A 513 -25.02 -7.25 23.83
C TYR A 513 -23.90 -7.15 24.86
N ALA A 514 -23.07 -6.13 24.75
CA ALA A 514 -21.92 -5.95 25.63
C ALA A 514 -21.56 -4.48 25.77
N HIS A 515 -20.89 -4.15 26.86
CA HIS A 515 -20.08 -2.93 26.92
C HIS A 515 -18.72 -3.22 26.28
N ALA A 516 -18.13 -2.19 25.68
CA ALA A 516 -16.77 -2.27 25.16
C ALA A 516 -16.00 -1.02 25.56
N GLN A 517 -14.72 -1.19 25.83
CA GLN A 517 -13.78 -0.11 26.10
C GLN A 517 -12.61 -0.22 25.14
N ALA A 518 -12.29 0.89 24.48
CA ALA A 518 -11.08 1.05 23.69
C ALA A 518 -10.59 2.48 23.88
N ASP A 519 -9.29 2.67 24.10
CA ASP A 519 -8.68 3.99 24.24
C ASP A 519 -7.43 4.14 23.37
N SER A 520 -6.88 5.35 23.33
CA SER A 520 -5.65 5.66 22.59
C SER A 520 -4.37 5.40 23.39
N SER A 521 -4.47 4.83 24.60
CA SER A 521 -3.32 4.60 25.50
C SER A 521 -2.53 3.33 25.17
N GLY A 522 -2.96 2.57 24.16
CA GLY A 522 -2.33 1.31 23.76
C GLY A 522 -2.72 0.12 24.63
N ARG A 523 -3.71 0.26 25.52
CA ARG A 523 -4.34 -0.87 26.21
C ARG A 523 -5.12 -1.73 25.22
N GLU A 524 -5.13 -3.04 25.42
CA GLU A 524 -5.95 -3.92 24.60
C GLU A 524 -7.43 -3.54 24.74
N PRO A 525 -8.16 -3.39 23.63
CA PRO A 525 -9.60 -3.19 23.67
C PRO A 525 -10.28 -4.33 24.43
N GLU A 526 -11.18 -3.99 25.34
CA GLU A 526 -11.88 -4.95 26.17
C GLU A 526 -13.38 -4.97 25.82
N ILE A 527 -13.94 -6.18 25.72
CA ILE A 527 -15.37 -6.42 25.64
C ILE A 527 -15.79 -7.08 26.95
N PHE A 528 -16.75 -6.47 27.63
CA PHE A 528 -17.27 -6.97 28.89
C PHE A 528 -18.37 -8.00 28.61
N PHE A 529 -18.30 -9.13 29.33
CA PHE A 529 -19.24 -10.25 29.26
C PHE A 529 -19.89 -10.47 30.62
#